data_AF-A0A532CRI0-F1
#
_entry.id   AF-A0A532CRI0-F1
#
_cell.length_a   1.000
_cell.length_b   1.000
_cell.length_c   1.000
_cell.angle_alpha   90.00
_cell.angle_beta   90.00
_cell.angle_gamma   90.00
#
_symmetry.space_group_name_H-M   'P 1'
#
loop_
_entity.id
_entity.type
_entity.pdbx_description
1 polymer ?
#
loop_
_entity_poly.entity_id
_entity_poly.type
_entity_poly.pdbx_seq_one_letter_code
_entity_poly.pdbx_strand_id
1 'polypeptide(L)'
;MRQFKVTHDAKAVLVVWWCLVTIGSGVMAVDETAALENTKTIKVEKLLTLIRVSELEAEYDALTQKYVSEYEQQIRKSIGSTYSNLTGEKKKEIERLLDAFLQDIRKSIGQVESLHDHLKQAYSRSFGEDELDRLIAHYSSPVGEKDAGMKKSAAIEYNKMWTEQFMNQYKARVEKLFQVVAVVAKGKGKQGA
;
A
#
# COMPACT_ATOMS: atom_id res chain seq x y z
N MET A 1 5.81 25.89 36.71
CA MET A 1 7.03 25.22 36.20
C MET A 1 6.78 24.75 34.78
N ARG A 2 7.80 24.88 33.94
CA ARG A 2 7.84 24.70 32.48
C ARG A 2 8.04 23.22 32.11
N GLN A 3 7.43 22.83 30.98
CA GLN A 3 7.83 21.78 30.01
C GLN A 3 7.70 20.31 30.48
N PHE A 4 7.42 19.28 29.65
CA PHE A 4 7.65 19.07 28.22
C PHE A 4 6.51 18.27 27.56
N LYS A 5 6.34 18.55 26.27
CA LYS A 5 5.46 17.97 25.27
C LYS A 5 6.07 16.66 24.74
N VAL A 6 5.31 15.56 24.68
CA VAL A 6 5.63 14.42 23.80
C VAL A 6 4.36 14.04 23.04
N THR A 7 4.36 14.41 21.78
CA THR A 7 3.45 13.96 20.72
C THR A 7 3.62 12.46 20.51
N HIS A 8 2.55 11.68 20.67
CA HIS A 8 2.51 10.31 20.15
C HIS A 8 2.10 10.38 18.68
N ASP A 9 3.11 10.31 17.82
CA ASP A 9 2.91 10.08 16.39
C ASP A 9 2.32 8.69 16.17
N ALA A 10 1.16 8.68 15.51
CA ALA A 10 0.47 7.50 15.04
C ALA A 10 1.29 6.83 13.92
N LYS A 11 2.23 5.98 14.29
CA LYS A 11 2.81 4.94 13.43
C LYS A 11 2.89 3.63 14.19
N ALA A 12 1.72 3.07 14.47
CA ALA A 12 1.57 1.70 14.93
C ALA A 12 0.37 1.11 14.21
N VAL A 13 0.63 0.31 13.18
CA VAL A 13 0.16 -1.07 12.99
C VAL A 13 0.57 -1.44 11.54
N LEU A 14 1.86 -1.67 11.35
CA LEU A 14 2.32 -2.59 10.32
C LEU A 14 3.06 -3.68 11.07
N VAL A 15 2.62 -4.91 10.83
CA VAL A 15 2.92 -6.12 11.58
C VAL A 15 4.44 -6.32 11.64
N VAL A 16 5.02 -5.93 12.76
CA VAL A 16 6.35 -6.36 13.20
C VAL A 16 6.16 -7.75 13.76
N TRP A 17 6.52 -8.77 12.99
CA TRP A 17 6.74 -10.10 13.55
C TRP A 17 7.95 -10.76 12.87
N TRP A 18 8.99 -10.93 13.70
CA TRP A 18 10.28 -11.63 13.52
C TRP A 18 11.50 -10.84 13.04
N CYS A 19 12.23 -10.30 14.02
CA CYS A 19 13.68 -10.14 14.02
C CYS A 19 14.24 -10.68 15.34
N LEU A 20 15.43 -11.29 15.28
CA LEU A 20 16.49 -11.53 16.30
C LEU A 20 17.12 -12.90 15.96
N VAL A 21 18.41 -13.04 15.64
CA VAL A 21 19.58 -12.84 16.51
C VAL A 21 20.93 -12.83 15.71
N THR A 22 21.80 -11.88 16.09
CA THR A 22 23.28 -11.68 16.00
C THR A 22 24.22 -12.12 14.86
N ILE A 23 24.90 -11.09 14.31
CA ILE A 23 26.36 -10.80 14.17
C ILE A 23 27.38 -11.96 14.01
N GLY A 24 28.18 -11.87 12.94
CA GLY A 24 29.51 -12.48 12.85
C GLY A 24 30.31 -11.99 11.65
N SER A 25 31.41 -11.27 11.90
CA SER A 25 32.32 -10.59 10.97
C SER A 25 33.10 -11.53 10.03
N GLY A 26 33.52 -11.02 8.86
CA GLY A 26 34.57 -11.68 8.07
C GLY A 26 34.80 -11.07 6.69
N VAL A 27 35.65 -10.05 6.60
CA VAL A 27 36.18 -9.47 5.36
C VAL A 27 37.18 -10.46 4.76
N MET A 28 36.90 -11.06 3.59
CA MET A 28 37.84 -11.60 2.59
C MET A 28 37.04 -12.42 1.56
N ALA A 29 36.39 -11.77 0.60
CA ALA A 29 35.92 -12.39 -0.66
C ALA A 29 35.22 -11.29 -1.45
N VAL A 30 35.74 -10.88 -2.61
CA VAL A 30 34.99 -9.98 -3.52
C VAL A 30 34.47 -10.76 -4.73
N ASP A 31 35.14 -11.86 -5.09
CA ASP A 31 34.77 -12.71 -6.22
C ASP A 31 33.85 -13.87 -5.79
N GLU A 32 34.18 -14.55 -4.68
CA GLU A 32 33.29 -15.55 -4.07
C GLU A 32 32.01 -14.93 -3.50
N THR A 33 32.05 -13.70 -2.99
CA THR A 33 30.84 -13.00 -2.54
C THR A 33 29.92 -12.64 -3.68
N ALA A 34 30.44 -12.23 -4.83
CA ALA A 34 29.59 -11.94 -6.00
C ALA A 34 28.91 -13.20 -6.54
N ALA A 35 29.63 -14.34 -6.61
CA ALA A 35 29.05 -15.62 -7.01
C ALA A 35 28.05 -16.17 -5.97
N LEU A 36 28.34 -16.00 -4.68
CA LEU A 36 27.46 -16.39 -3.57
C LEU A 36 26.19 -15.51 -3.52
N GLU A 37 26.32 -14.19 -3.66
CA GLU A 37 25.19 -13.26 -3.71
C GLU A 37 24.28 -13.55 -4.92
N ASN A 38 24.85 -13.95 -6.06
CA ASN A 38 24.08 -14.35 -7.23
C ASN A 38 23.29 -15.65 -6.98
N THR A 39 23.93 -16.66 -6.38
CA THR A 39 23.28 -17.94 -6.03
C THR A 39 22.14 -17.72 -5.03
N LYS A 40 22.38 -16.90 -4.01
CA LYS A 40 21.40 -16.51 -3.02
C LYS A 40 20.21 -15.77 -3.64
N THR A 41 20.49 -14.83 -4.53
CA THR A 41 19.44 -14.07 -5.26
C THR A 41 18.53 -15.01 -6.06
N ILE A 42 19.10 -15.98 -6.79
CA ILE A 42 18.32 -16.96 -7.56
C ILE A 42 17.42 -17.80 -6.64
N LYS A 43 17.94 -18.23 -5.48
CA LYS A 43 17.16 -18.99 -4.49
C LYS A 43 16.00 -18.16 -3.93
N VAL A 44 16.24 -16.89 -3.60
CA VAL A 44 15.19 -15.99 -3.14
C VAL A 44 14.12 -15.81 -4.22
N GLU A 45 14.49 -15.55 -5.47
CA GLU A 45 13.52 -15.42 -6.57
C GLU A 45 12.65 -16.67 -6.75
N LYS A 46 13.27 -17.85 -6.67
CA LYS A 46 12.55 -19.12 -6.69
C LYS A 46 11.58 -19.23 -5.52
N LEU A 47 12.01 -18.86 -4.31
CA LEU A 47 11.15 -18.86 -3.13
C LEU A 47 9.96 -17.90 -3.28
N LEU A 48 10.18 -16.67 -3.76
CA LEU A 48 9.11 -15.69 -3.98
C LEU A 48 8.09 -16.18 -5.01
N THR A 49 8.55 -16.91 -6.02
CA THR A 49 7.67 -17.58 -6.99
C THR A 49 6.83 -18.67 -6.31
N LEU A 50 7.44 -19.53 -5.51
CA LEU A 50 6.75 -20.63 -4.81
C LEU A 50 5.69 -20.12 -3.81
N ILE A 51 5.95 -19.01 -3.13
CA ILE A 51 5.00 -18.37 -2.21
C ILE A 51 4.01 -17.42 -2.93
N ARG A 52 4.05 -17.35 -4.26
CA ARG A 52 3.07 -16.67 -5.12
C ARG A 52 3.01 -15.15 -4.91
N VAL A 53 4.14 -14.49 -4.73
CA VAL A 53 4.19 -13.02 -4.52
C VAL A 53 3.63 -12.26 -5.71
N SER A 54 3.98 -12.63 -6.94
CA SER A 54 3.51 -11.94 -8.15
C SER A 54 1.98 -12.03 -8.32
N GLU A 55 1.38 -13.15 -7.95
CA GLU A 55 -0.08 -13.31 -7.94
C GLU A 55 -0.73 -12.39 -6.90
N LEU A 56 -0.10 -12.24 -5.72
CA LEU A 56 -0.59 -11.36 -4.67
C LEU A 56 -0.49 -9.88 -5.08
N GLU A 57 0.61 -9.49 -5.72
CA GLU A 57 0.80 -8.13 -6.25
C GLU A 57 -0.24 -7.80 -7.33
N ALA A 58 -0.48 -8.71 -8.28
CA ALA A 58 -1.48 -8.51 -9.32
C ALA A 58 -2.90 -8.31 -8.76
N GLU A 59 -3.27 -9.08 -7.73
CA GLU A 59 -4.55 -8.93 -7.03
C GLU A 59 -4.64 -7.60 -6.27
N TYR A 60 -3.54 -7.17 -5.64
CA TYR A 60 -3.46 -5.88 -4.96
C TYR A 60 -3.61 -4.71 -5.94
N ASP A 61 -2.93 -4.78 -7.08
CA ASP A 61 -3.02 -3.76 -8.14
C ASP A 61 -4.44 -3.70 -8.70
N ALA A 62 -5.06 -4.84 -8.99
CA ALA A 62 -6.44 -4.90 -9.47
C ALA A 62 -7.42 -4.30 -8.45
N LEU A 63 -7.27 -4.64 -7.17
CA LEU A 63 -8.09 -4.12 -6.09
C LEU A 63 -7.93 -2.59 -5.94
N THR A 64 -6.69 -2.12 -6.02
CA THR A 64 -6.35 -0.70 -5.94
C THR A 64 -6.97 0.08 -7.11
N GLN A 65 -6.84 -0.41 -8.35
CA GLN A 65 -7.44 0.22 -9.54
C GLN A 65 -8.97 0.27 -9.44
N LYS A 66 -9.60 -0.79 -8.94
CA LYS A 66 -11.04 -0.84 -8.69
C LYS A 66 -11.45 0.28 -7.71
N TYR A 67 -10.81 0.38 -6.55
CA TYR A 67 -11.19 1.38 -5.55
C TYR A 67 -10.91 2.82 -5.98
N VAL A 68 -9.80 3.07 -6.67
CA VAL A 68 -9.52 4.39 -7.25
C VAL A 68 -10.62 4.80 -8.22
N SER A 69 -11.05 3.88 -9.08
CA SER A 69 -12.12 4.12 -10.05
C SER A 69 -13.47 4.38 -9.37
N GLU A 70 -13.83 3.59 -8.37
CA GLU A 70 -15.06 3.79 -7.58
C GLU A 70 -15.05 5.13 -6.83
N TYR A 71 -13.90 5.49 -6.26
CA TYR A 71 -13.73 6.76 -5.55
C TYR A 71 -13.84 7.97 -6.49
N GLU A 72 -13.23 7.89 -7.67
CA GLU A 72 -13.36 8.92 -8.71
C GLU A 72 -14.82 9.15 -9.11
N GLN A 73 -15.55 8.09 -9.43
CA GLN A 73 -16.97 8.19 -9.80
C GLN A 73 -17.80 8.85 -8.70
N GLN A 74 -17.51 8.50 -7.44
CA GLN A 74 -18.21 9.07 -6.28
C GLN A 74 -17.91 10.56 -6.08
N ILE A 75 -16.64 10.99 -6.21
CA ILE A 75 -16.30 12.41 -6.13
C ILE A 75 -16.99 13.20 -7.24
N ARG A 76 -16.94 12.70 -8.49
CA ARG A 76 -17.61 13.34 -9.63
C ARG A 76 -19.11 13.49 -9.39
N LYS A 77 -19.77 12.44 -8.88
CA LYS A 77 -21.20 12.47 -8.51
C LYS A 77 -21.48 13.48 -7.40
N SER A 78 -20.64 13.51 -6.36
CA SER A 78 -20.79 14.43 -5.22
C SER A 78 -20.66 15.90 -5.67
N ILE A 79 -19.63 16.23 -6.46
CA ILE A 79 -19.43 17.57 -7.02
C ILE A 79 -20.60 17.95 -7.94
N GLY A 80 -21.02 17.07 -8.85
CA GLY A 80 -22.15 17.31 -9.75
C GLY A 80 -23.45 17.58 -9.00
N SER A 81 -23.70 16.90 -7.89
CA SER A 81 -24.88 17.13 -7.04
C SER A 81 -24.79 18.40 -6.19
N THR A 82 -23.62 18.67 -5.61
CA THR A 82 -23.39 19.83 -4.71
C THR A 82 -23.39 21.15 -5.49
N TYR A 83 -22.91 21.12 -6.73
CA TYR A 83 -22.71 22.28 -7.57
C TYR A 83 -23.51 22.19 -8.87
N SER A 84 -24.73 21.64 -8.82
CA SER A 84 -25.61 21.40 -9.99
C SER A 84 -25.88 22.66 -10.83
N ASN A 85 -25.77 23.84 -10.23
CA ASN A 85 -26.09 25.12 -10.86
C ASN A 85 -24.85 25.84 -11.42
N LEU A 86 -23.65 25.27 -11.29
CA LEU A 86 -22.44 25.86 -11.88
C LEU A 86 -22.40 25.60 -13.39
N THR A 87 -22.17 26.65 -14.16
CA THR A 87 -22.09 26.62 -15.62
C THR A 87 -20.87 27.41 -16.12
N GLY A 88 -20.60 27.33 -17.43
CA GLY A 88 -19.57 28.12 -18.08
C GLY A 88 -18.16 27.83 -17.56
N GLU A 89 -17.33 28.88 -17.44
CA GLU A 89 -15.92 28.76 -17.06
C GLU A 89 -15.71 28.19 -15.66
N LYS A 90 -16.58 28.51 -14.70
CA LYS A 90 -16.47 27.99 -13.33
C LYS A 90 -16.64 26.47 -13.26
N LYS A 91 -17.52 25.91 -14.09
CA LYS A 91 -17.69 24.46 -14.20
C LYS A 91 -16.43 23.81 -14.79
N LYS A 92 -15.91 24.38 -15.89
CA LYS A 92 -14.68 23.89 -16.53
C LYS A 92 -13.48 23.92 -15.59
N GLU A 93 -13.35 24.97 -14.78
CA GLU A 93 -12.25 25.08 -13.82
C GLU A 93 -12.34 24.03 -12.70
N ILE A 94 -13.54 23.73 -12.20
CA ILE A 94 -13.73 22.66 -11.21
C ILE A 94 -13.42 21.29 -11.79
N GLU A 95 -13.87 21.01 -13.03
CA GLU A 95 -13.56 19.77 -13.74
C GLU A 95 -12.04 19.61 -13.93
N ARG A 96 -11.35 20.68 -14.33
CA ARG A 96 -9.88 20.70 -14.47
C ARG A 96 -9.16 20.42 -13.16
N LEU A 97 -9.57 21.07 -12.06
CA LEU A 97 -8.98 20.86 -10.74
C LEU A 97 -9.22 19.44 -10.22
N LEU A 98 -10.41 18.90 -10.48
CA LEU A 98 -10.75 17.53 -10.14
C LEU A 98 -9.90 16.51 -10.91
N ASP A 99 -9.72 16.71 -12.21
CA ASP A 99 -8.89 15.83 -13.04
C ASP A 99 -7.43 15.85 -12.56
N ALA A 100 -6.90 17.03 -12.23
CA ALA A 100 -5.55 17.17 -11.67
C ALA A 100 -5.40 16.44 -10.33
N PHE A 101 -6.39 16.56 -9.43
CA PHE A 101 -6.41 15.87 -8.15
C PHE A 101 -6.46 14.35 -8.31
N LEU A 102 -7.30 13.84 -9.21
CA LEU A 102 -7.42 12.40 -9.47
C LEU A 102 -6.15 11.83 -10.11
N GLN A 103 -5.50 12.61 -10.98
CA GLN A 103 -4.20 12.24 -11.56
C GLN A 103 -3.11 12.15 -10.48
N ASP A 104 -3.10 13.09 -9.51
CA ASP A 104 -2.16 13.07 -8.40
C ASP A 104 -2.35 11.83 -7.49
N ILE A 105 -3.61 11.47 -7.18
CA ILE A 105 -3.91 10.22 -6.45
C ILE A 105 -3.34 9.01 -7.18
N ARG A 106 -3.63 8.86 -8.48
CA ARG A 106 -3.13 7.72 -9.28
C ARG A 106 -1.60 7.66 -9.27
N LYS A 107 -0.94 8.81 -9.39
CA LYS A 107 0.52 8.89 -9.34
C LYS A 107 1.07 8.48 -7.98
N SER A 108 0.48 8.96 -6.88
CA SER A 108 0.93 8.65 -5.52
C SER A 108 0.83 7.15 -5.19
N ILE A 109 -0.21 6.49 -5.70
CA ILE A 109 -0.42 5.05 -5.53
C ILE A 109 0.61 4.23 -6.32
N GLY A 110 0.97 4.67 -7.53
CA GLY A 110 1.98 4.00 -8.36
C GLY A 110 3.44 4.21 -7.91
N GLN A 111 3.67 4.92 -6.80
CA GLN A 111 5.02 5.18 -6.25
C GLN A 111 5.42 4.24 -5.11
N VAL A 112 4.57 3.28 -4.73
CA VAL A 112 4.89 2.31 -3.67
C VAL A 112 5.90 1.29 -4.20
N GLU A 113 6.93 1.01 -3.42
CA GLU A 113 7.91 -0.05 -3.70
C GLU A 113 7.19 -1.39 -3.90
N SER A 114 7.63 -2.19 -4.88
CA SER A 114 7.07 -3.51 -5.13
C SER A 114 7.25 -4.41 -3.92
N LEU A 115 6.20 -5.15 -3.56
CA LEU A 115 6.25 -6.14 -2.49
C LEU A 115 7.33 -7.20 -2.81
N HIS A 116 7.48 -7.56 -4.08
CA HIS A 116 8.52 -8.47 -4.56
C HIS A 116 9.93 -7.94 -4.24
N ASP A 117 10.24 -6.70 -4.58
CA ASP A 117 11.55 -6.09 -4.26
C ASP A 117 11.80 -6.03 -2.75
N HIS A 118 10.79 -5.63 -1.98
CA HIS A 118 10.89 -5.55 -0.53
C HIS A 118 11.15 -6.93 0.10
N LEU A 119 10.38 -7.95 -0.31
CA LEU A 119 10.56 -9.32 0.17
C LEU A 119 11.88 -9.91 -0.30
N LYS A 120 12.32 -9.63 -1.52
CA LYS A 120 13.62 -10.06 -2.04
C LYS A 120 14.75 -9.59 -1.13
N GLN A 121 14.77 -8.31 -0.79
CA GLN A 121 15.77 -7.75 0.13
C GLN A 121 15.64 -8.38 1.53
N ALA A 122 14.42 -8.55 2.05
CA ALA A 122 14.18 -9.12 3.37
C ALA A 122 14.67 -10.57 3.48
N TYR A 123 14.36 -11.43 2.51
CA TYR A 123 14.80 -12.82 2.48
C TYR A 123 16.31 -12.93 2.25
N SER A 124 16.87 -12.14 1.33
CA SER A 124 18.33 -12.10 1.10
C SER A 124 19.10 -11.68 2.34
N ARG A 125 18.56 -10.77 3.16
CA ARG A 125 19.23 -10.34 4.39
C ARG A 125 19.07 -11.33 5.54
N SER A 126 17.94 -12.01 5.63
CA SER A 126 17.52 -12.71 6.85
C SER A 126 17.84 -14.20 6.88
N PHE A 127 18.07 -14.81 5.72
CA PHE A 127 18.27 -16.26 5.62
C PHE A 127 19.63 -16.60 5.00
N GLY A 128 20.28 -17.64 5.52
CA GLY A 128 21.41 -18.31 4.86
C GLY A 128 20.97 -19.17 3.68
N GLU A 129 21.91 -19.60 2.84
CA GLU A 129 21.60 -20.42 1.66
C GLU A 129 20.94 -21.76 1.99
N ASP A 130 21.44 -22.46 3.01
CA ASP A 130 20.86 -23.75 3.44
C ASP A 130 19.43 -23.59 3.99
N GLU A 131 19.13 -22.43 4.60
CA GLU A 131 17.79 -22.10 5.07
C GLU A 131 16.85 -21.82 3.90
N LEU A 132 17.33 -21.08 2.89
CA LEU A 132 16.59 -20.86 1.64
C LEU A 132 16.32 -22.18 0.93
N ASP A 133 17.27 -23.11 0.88
CA ASP A 133 17.07 -24.45 0.30
C ASP A 133 16.00 -25.24 1.06
N ARG A 134 15.98 -25.17 2.40
CA ARG A 134 14.93 -25.80 3.21
C ARG A 134 13.55 -25.17 2.98
N LEU A 135 13.48 -23.84 2.87
CA LEU A 135 12.24 -23.13 2.56
C LEU A 135 11.73 -23.49 1.16
N ILE A 136 12.62 -23.53 0.17
CA ILE A 136 12.31 -23.95 -1.20
C ILE A 136 11.80 -25.39 -1.20
N ALA A 137 12.47 -26.31 -0.50
CA ALA A 137 12.04 -27.70 -0.40
C ALA A 137 10.64 -27.83 0.25
N HIS A 138 10.39 -27.07 1.31
CA HIS A 138 9.09 -27.01 1.96
C HIS A 138 8.00 -26.52 0.99
N TYR A 139 8.16 -25.34 0.40
CA TYR A 139 7.15 -24.76 -0.49
C TYR A 139 7.03 -25.46 -1.86
N SER A 140 7.99 -26.31 -2.21
CA SER A 140 7.87 -27.23 -3.35
C SER A 140 7.08 -28.52 -3.04
N SER A 141 6.81 -28.80 -1.75
CA SER A 141 6.01 -29.97 -1.35
C SER A 141 4.51 -29.72 -1.50
N PRO A 142 3.66 -30.77 -1.61
CA PRO A 142 2.21 -30.60 -1.68
C PRO A 142 1.61 -29.83 -0.49
N VAL A 143 2.19 -29.99 0.71
CA VAL A 143 1.74 -29.27 1.91
C VAL A 143 2.16 -27.80 1.83
N GLY A 144 3.38 -27.52 1.39
CA GLY A 144 3.88 -26.15 1.24
C GLY A 144 3.15 -25.38 0.15
N GLU A 145 2.81 -26.03 -0.97
CA GLU A 145 1.98 -25.41 -2.02
C GLU A 145 0.59 -25.03 -1.47
N LYS A 146 -0.04 -25.94 -0.71
CA LYS A 146 -1.33 -25.68 -0.07
C LYS A 146 -1.25 -24.54 0.94
N ASP A 147 -0.18 -24.49 1.74
CA ASP A 147 0.07 -23.42 2.70
C ASP A 147 0.27 -22.06 2.00
N ALA A 148 1.10 -22.00 0.95
CA ALA A 148 1.28 -20.79 0.14
C ALA A 148 -0.04 -20.29 -0.46
N GLY A 149 -0.84 -21.21 -1.02
CA GLY A 149 -2.16 -20.90 -1.54
C GLY A 149 -3.10 -20.33 -0.48
N MET A 150 -3.15 -20.96 0.71
CA MET A 150 -3.98 -20.50 1.81
C MET A 150 -3.56 -19.14 2.35
N LYS A 151 -2.26 -18.92 2.54
CA LYS A 151 -1.70 -17.62 2.96
C LYS A 151 -2.00 -16.52 1.95
N LYS A 152 -1.86 -16.79 0.65
CA LYS A 152 -2.24 -15.85 -0.41
C LYS A 152 -3.73 -15.49 -0.32
N SER A 153 -4.60 -16.48 -0.24
CA SER A 153 -6.05 -16.25 -0.12
C SER A 153 -6.40 -15.44 1.12
N ALA A 154 -5.82 -15.76 2.28
CA ALA A 154 -6.03 -15.02 3.52
C ALA A 154 -5.53 -13.57 3.43
N ALA A 155 -4.37 -13.34 2.80
CA ALA A 155 -3.83 -12.00 2.58
C ALA A 155 -4.77 -11.16 1.69
N ILE A 156 -5.29 -11.74 0.61
CA ILE A 156 -6.26 -11.08 -0.28
C ILE A 156 -7.56 -10.76 0.46
N GLU A 157 -8.11 -11.71 1.21
CA GLU A 157 -9.35 -11.53 1.97
C GLU A 157 -9.20 -10.45 3.04
N TYR A 158 -8.11 -10.49 3.79
CA TYR A 158 -7.80 -9.48 4.80
C TYR A 158 -7.65 -8.09 4.18
N ASN A 159 -6.95 -7.98 3.04
CA ASN A 159 -6.78 -6.72 2.34
C ASN A 159 -8.12 -6.16 1.84
N LYS A 160 -8.99 -7.01 1.27
CA LYS A 160 -10.35 -6.62 0.86
C LYS A 160 -11.14 -6.08 2.05
N MET A 161 -11.22 -6.85 3.13
CA MET A 161 -11.93 -6.44 4.35
C MET A 161 -11.40 -5.13 4.91
N TRP A 162 -10.08 -4.99 5.05
CA TRP A 162 -9.47 -3.79 5.60
C TRP A 162 -9.71 -2.57 4.70
N THR A 163 -9.56 -2.74 3.38
CA THR A 163 -9.80 -1.66 2.42
C THR A 163 -11.25 -1.24 2.38
N GLU A 164 -12.21 -2.18 2.43
CA GLU A 164 -13.64 -1.86 2.53
C GLU A 164 -13.95 -1.05 3.80
N GLN A 165 -13.43 -1.49 4.95
CA GLN A 165 -13.62 -0.77 6.21
C GLN A 165 -12.99 0.62 6.18
N PHE A 166 -11.74 0.72 5.71
CA PHE A 166 -11.02 1.98 5.59
C PHE A 166 -11.74 2.94 4.66
N MET A 167 -12.13 2.50 3.46
CA MET A 167 -12.82 3.33 2.48
C MET A 167 -14.19 3.80 3.00
N ASN A 168 -14.95 2.95 3.69
CA ASN A 168 -16.22 3.33 4.29
C ASN A 168 -16.05 4.41 5.37
N GLN A 169 -15.05 4.27 6.25
CA GLN A 169 -14.77 5.26 7.29
C GLN A 169 -14.19 6.56 6.71
N TYR A 170 -13.26 6.46 5.77
CA TYR A 170 -12.63 7.60 5.12
C TYR A 170 -13.67 8.42 4.36
N LYS A 171 -14.53 7.76 3.58
CA LYS A 171 -15.66 8.40 2.88
C LYS A 171 -16.54 9.22 3.82
N ALA A 172 -17.00 8.62 4.92
CA ALA A 172 -17.87 9.31 5.88
C ALA A 172 -17.20 10.57 6.47
N ARG A 173 -15.87 10.53 6.68
CA ARG A 173 -15.09 11.66 7.21
C ARG A 173 -14.86 12.75 6.16
N VAL A 174 -14.55 12.38 4.91
CA VAL A 174 -14.36 13.33 3.80
C VAL A 174 -15.68 14.03 3.46
N GLU A 175 -16.80 13.30 3.41
CA GLU A 175 -18.12 13.89 3.20
C GLU A 175 -18.46 14.90 4.31
N LYS A 176 -18.19 14.54 5.58
CA LYS A 176 -18.36 15.45 6.72
C LYS A 176 -17.47 16.70 6.61
N LEU A 177 -16.23 16.55 6.16
CA LEU A 177 -15.32 17.69 5.94
C LEU A 177 -15.86 18.63 4.85
N PHE A 178 -16.31 18.10 3.72
CA PHE A 178 -16.90 18.93 2.65
C PHE A 178 -18.17 19.65 3.13
N GLN A 179 -19.01 18.99 3.93
CA GLN A 179 -20.18 19.63 4.54
C GLN A 179 -19.77 20.80 5.45
N VAL A 180 -18.75 20.63 6.31
CA VAL A 180 -18.23 21.70 7.17
C VAL A 180 -17.65 22.85 6.35
N VAL A 181 -16.84 22.56 5.32
CA VAL A 181 -16.27 23.58 4.42
C VAL A 181 -17.38 24.35 3.70
N ALA A 182 -18.42 23.67 3.22
CA ALA A 182 -19.56 24.30 2.57
C ALA A 182 -20.34 25.22 3.52
N VAL A 183 -20.53 24.82 4.79
CA VAL A 183 -21.15 25.66 5.83
C VAL A 183 -20.31 26.91 6.10
N VAL A 184 -19.00 26.77 6.25
CA VAL A 184 -18.07 27.90 6.48
C VAL A 184 -18.04 28.85 5.28
N ALA A 185 -18.00 28.31 4.05
CA ALA A 185 -18.02 29.10 2.82
C ALA A 185 -19.33 29.91 2.69
N LYS A 186 -20.49 29.29 3.00
CA LYS A 186 -21.78 30.00 3.05
C LYS A 186 -21.85 31.05 4.16
N GLY A 187 -21.21 30.81 5.31
CA GLY A 187 -21.12 31.76 6.41
C GLY A 187 -20.28 33.00 6.08
N LYS A 188 -19.13 32.82 5.41
CA LYS A 188 -18.28 33.93 4.96
C LYS A 188 -18.92 34.78 3.86
N GLY A 189 -19.77 34.18 3.01
CA GLY A 189 -20.51 34.93 1.99
C GLY A 189 -21.58 35.88 2.55
N LYS A 190 -22.01 35.72 3.81
CA LYS A 190 -23.01 36.58 4.46
C LYS A 190 -22.43 37.70 5.31
N GLN A 191 -21.12 37.68 5.59
CA GLN A 191 -20.46 38.72 6.41
C GLN A 191 -19.77 39.80 5.58
N GLY A 192 -19.88 39.76 4.25
CA GLY A 192 -19.28 40.73 3.33
C GLY A 192 -20.24 41.27 2.27
N ALA A 193 -21.56 41.18 2.51
CA ALA A 193 -22.60 41.78 1.68
C ALA A 193 -23.32 42.88 2.46
#